data_AF-A0A088S4F0-F1
#
_entry.id   AF-A0A088S4F0-F1
#
_cell.length_a   1.000
_cell.length_b   1.000
_cell.length_c   1.000
_cell.angle_alpha   90.00
_cell.angle_beta   90.00
_cell.angle_gamma   90.00
#
_symmetry.space_group_name_H-M   'P 1'
#
loop_
_entity.id
_entity.type
_entity.pdbx_description
1 polymer ?
#
loop_
_entity_poly.entity_id
_entity_poly.type
_entity_poly.pdbx_seq_one_letter_code
_entity_poly.pdbx_strand_id
1 'polypeptide(L)'
;MRNYYTKKFGSTFSVTVVPTLKDNFSYLINDHATHTLAAVDVNADYKPILKYIEEHLKQQANTGVTYNFRVILSTHKHWDHSGGNAKLKAELEAMNSLVPVVVIGGANDDVPAVTQPVREGDRVQVGELSVEVIDAPCHTRGHVLYKVHHPQHPNDGVALFTGDTVFIAGIGAFFEGDERDMCRAIEKVYHINQDNNYALDAVTFVFPGHEYTAGFMNFSENKFPDRVGDDLSFIRAQKAKYAAAVKKGDPSVPSSLADEKRQNLFLRVADPAFVEKMNQGNMQELMLHLYNACD
;
A
#
# COMPACT_ATOMS: atom_id res chain seq x y z
N MET A 1 -4.49 20.50 6.88
CA MET A 1 -5.33 20.04 5.75
C MET A 1 -4.53 18.99 5.02
N ARG A 2 -5.09 17.80 4.78
CA ARG A 2 -4.44 16.70 4.03
C ARG A 2 -5.16 16.60 2.68
N ASN A 3 -4.40 16.68 1.59
CA ASN A 3 -4.91 16.76 0.22
C ASN A 3 -5.01 15.37 -0.42
N TYR A 4 -5.90 15.21 -1.38
CA TYR A 4 -5.89 14.05 -2.27
C TYR A 4 -4.68 14.10 -3.22
N TYR A 5 -4.19 12.94 -3.63
CA TYR A 5 -3.20 12.79 -4.70
C TYR A 5 -3.58 11.61 -5.58
N THR A 6 -3.39 11.70 -6.91
CA THR A 6 -3.73 10.60 -7.82
C THR A 6 -2.50 10.17 -8.62
N LYS A 7 -2.12 8.91 -8.47
CA LYS A 7 -1.11 8.25 -9.30
C LYS A 7 -1.78 7.59 -10.49
N LYS A 8 -1.34 7.91 -11.70
CA LYS A 8 -1.78 7.23 -12.93
C LYS A 8 -0.76 6.17 -13.36
N PHE A 9 -1.27 5.08 -13.90
CA PHE A 9 -0.52 3.97 -14.49
C PHE A 9 -0.87 3.94 -15.98
N GLY A 10 0.02 4.49 -16.80
CA GLY A 10 -0.25 4.74 -18.22
C GLY A 10 -1.62 5.39 -18.46
N SER A 11 -2.39 4.81 -19.39
CA SER A 11 -3.80 5.14 -19.63
C SER A 11 -4.76 4.13 -18.99
N THR A 12 -4.26 3.09 -18.32
CA THR A 12 -5.04 1.92 -17.92
C THR A 12 -5.82 2.11 -16.63
N PHE A 13 -5.15 2.56 -15.56
CA PHE A 13 -5.83 2.82 -14.28
C PHE A 13 -5.17 3.93 -13.48
N SER A 14 -5.83 4.31 -12.39
CA SER A 14 -5.29 5.24 -11.41
C SER A 14 -5.61 4.83 -9.98
N VAL A 15 -4.77 5.30 -9.07
CA VAL A 15 -4.95 5.14 -7.62
C VAL A 15 -4.95 6.53 -7.00
N THR A 16 -6.07 6.90 -6.39
CA THR A 16 -6.19 8.11 -5.58
C THR A 16 -5.89 7.79 -4.13
N VAL A 17 -4.95 8.51 -3.56
CA VAL A 17 -4.64 8.58 -2.13
C VAL A 17 -5.69 9.44 -1.45
N VAL A 18 -6.41 8.85 -0.51
CA VAL A 18 -7.50 9.49 0.23
C VAL A 18 -7.09 9.60 1.71
N PRO A 19 -6.64 10.78 2.18
CA PRO A 19 -6.39 10.99 3.59
C PRO A 19 -7.67 10.84 4.40
N THR A 20 -7.64 9.97 5.40
CA THR A 20 -8.76 9.70 6.32
C THR A 20 -8.26 9.71 7.75
N LEU A 21 -9.17 9.89 8.72
CA LEU A 21 -8.84 9.93 10.15
C LEU A 21 -7.71 10.97 10.41
N LYS A 22 -6.69 10.60 11.18
CA LYS A 22 -5.58 11.49 11.52
C LYS A 22 -4.44 11.38 10.51
N ASP A 23 -3.92 10.17 10.31
CA ASP A 23 -2.76 9.89 9.48
C ASP A 23 -2.94 8.66 8.56
N ASN A 24 -4.08 7.96 8.63
CA ASN A 24 -4.41 6.85 7.72
C ASN A 24 -4.57 7.32 6.27
N PHE A 25 -4.34 6.38 5.35
CA PHE A 25 -4.73 6.47 3.96
C PHE A 25 -5.72 5.36 3.62
N SER A 26 -6.88 5.74 3.11
CA SER A 26 -7.65 4.87 2.22
C SER A 26 -7.24 5.14 0.78
N TYR A 27 -7.58 4.23 -0.12
CA TYR A 27 -7.30 4.40 -1.54
C TYR A 27 -8.54 4.15 -2.40
N LEU A 28 -8.60 4.83 -3.54
CA LEU A 28 -9.60 4.58 -4.57
C LEU A 28 -8.89 4.18 -5.87
N ILE A 29 -9.11 2.94 -6.30
CA ILE A 29 -8.67 2.40 -7.58
C ILE A 29 -9.76 2.71 -8.61
N ASN A 30 -9.35 3.22 -9.77
CA ASN A 30 -10.21 3.49 -10.90
C ASN A 30 -9.66 2.80 -12.15
N ASP A 31 -10.31 1.73 -12.59
CA ASP A 31 -10.07 1.11 -13.89
C ASP A 31 -10.68 1.99 -14.99
N HIS A 32 -9.83 2.57 -15.85
CA HIS A 32 -10.29 3.51 -16.86
C HIS A 32 -11.02 2.84 -18.02
N ALA A 33 -10.77 1.55 -18.28
CA ALA A 33 -11.39 0.82 -19.39
C ALA A 33 -12.86 0.51 -19.10
N THR A 34 -13.14 0.05 -17.87
CA THR A 34 -14.48 -0.39 -17.47
C THR A 34 -15.23 0.59 -16.57
N HIS A 35 -14.55 1.64 -16.10
CA HIS A 35 -15.05 2.56 -15.07
C HIS A 35 -15.45 1.85 -13.77
N THR A 36 -14.78 0.74 -13.47
CA THR A 36 -14.95 0.01 -12.20
C THR A 36 -14.12 0.69 -11.11
N LEU A 37 -14.75 0.95 -9.97
CA LEU A 37 -14.10 1.50 -8.78
C LEU A 37 -13.96 0.44 -7.69
N ALA A 38 -12.81 0.46 -7.04
CA ALA A 38 -12.57 -0.29 -5.81
C ALA A 38 -11.95 0.63 -4.75
N ALA A 39 -12.26 0.40 -3.48
CA ALA A 39 -11.60 1.10 -2.37
C ALA A 39 -10.75 0.15 -1.55
N VAL A 40 -9.62 0.64 -1.06
CA VAL A 40 -8.71 -0.08 -0.17
C VAL A 40 -8.70 0.58 1.21
N ASP A 41 -8.73 -0.24 2.25
CA ASP A 41 -8.64 0.13 3.67
C ASP A 41 -9.66 1.20 4.08
N VAL A 42 -10.94 0.85 3.97
CA VAL A 42 -12.07 1.72 4.28
C VAL A 42 -12.36 1.71 5.78
N ASN A 43 -12.05 2.82 6.43
CA ASN A 43 -12.33 3.03 7.85
C ASN A 43 -13.60 3.85 8.11
N ALA A 44 -13.86 4.16 9.38
CA ALA A 44 -15.08 4.88 9.78
C ALA A 44 -15.21 6.28 9.16
N ASP A 45 -14.11 6.88 8.70
CA ASP A 45 -14.07 8.15 7.97
C ASP A 45 -14.00 7.91 6.45
N TYR A 46 -14.94 7.13 5.92
CA TYR A 46 -14.99 6.77 4.49
C TYR A 46 -15.60 7.85 3.58
N LYS A 47 -16.23 8.88 4.14
CA LYS A 47 -16.89 9.96 3.38
C LYS A 47 -15.97 10.74 2.43
N PRO A 48 -14.68 10.99 2.74
CA PRO A 48 -13.72 11.56 1.79
C PRO A 48 -13.62 10.79 0.46
N ILE A 49 -13.77 9.46 0.47
CA ILE A 49 -13.78 8.64 -0.76
C ILE A 49 -14.98 9.03 -1.63
N LEU A 50 -16.18 9.08 -1.04
CA LEU A 50 -17.41 9.43 -1.75
C LEU A 50 -17.38 10.86 -2.28
N LYS A 51 -16.85 11.79 -1.46
CA LYS A 51 -16.66 13.18 -1.85
C LYS A 51 -15.74 13.30 -3.07
N TYR A 52 -14.61 12.60 -3.09
CA TYR A 52 -13.71 12.59 -4.24
C TYR A 52 -14.41 12.08 -5.51
N ILE A 53 -15.20 11.01 -5.41
CA ILE A 53 -15.95 10.46 -6.54
C ILE A 53 -16.95 11.50 -7.10
N GLU A 54 -17.66 12.19 -6.22
CA GLU A 54 -18.63 13.22 -6.61
C GLU A 54 -17.95 14.40 -7.31
N GLU A 55 -16.90 14.97 -6.70
CA GLU A 55 -16.23 16.18 -7.16
C GLU A 55 -15.35 15.96 -8.39
N HIS A 56 -14.67 14.81 -8.50
CA HIS A 56 -13.65 14.58 -9.52
C HIS A 56 -14.03 13.57 -10.59
N LEU A 57 -14.84 12.57 -10.28
CA LEU A 57 -15.21 11.55 -11.27
C LEU A 57 -16.55 11.86 -11.93
N LYS A 58 -17.58 12.24 -11.15
CA LYS A 58 -18.92 12.49 -11.68
C LYS A 58 -19.07 13.89 -12.28
N GLN A 59 -18.60 14.93 -11.62
CA GLN A 59 -18.73 16.31 -12.13
C GLN A 59 -17.87 16.57 -13.38
N GLN A 60 -16.69 15.94 -13.49
CA GLN A 60 -15.85 16.06 -14.68
C GLN A 60 -16.36 15.22 -15.85
N ALA A 61 -17.13 14.15 -15.57
CA ALA A 61 -17.73 13.27 -16.56
C ALA A 61 -19.05 13.84 -17.11
N ASN A 62 -19.04 15.07 -17.65
CA ASN A 62 -20.09 15.64 -18.53
C ASN A 62 -20.35 14.79 -19.82
N THR A 63 -20.00 13.51 -19.78
CA THR A 63 -19.87 12.51 -20.84
C THR A 63 -20.86 11.36 -20.70
N GLY A 64 -21.69 11.32 -19.63
CA GLY A 64 -22.67 10.24 -19.42
C GLY A 64 -22.08 8.92 -18.91
N VAL A 65 -20.82 8.93 -18.46
CA VAL A 65 -20.14 7.74 -17.91
C VAL A 65 -20.76 7.33 -16.56
N THR A 66 -21.10 6.05 -16.43
CA THR A 66 -21.56 5.46 -15.18
C THR A 66 -20.44 4.66 -14.54
N TYR A 67 -19.98 5.10 -13.36
CA TYR A 67 -18.98 4.37 -12.57
C TYR A 67 -19.62 3.23 -11.78
N ASN A 68 -18.94 2.10 -11.73
CA ASN A 68 -19.35 0.90 -11.02
C ASN A 68 -18.49 0.70 -9.77
N PHE A 69 -18.93 1.22 -8.62
CA PHE A 69 -18.23 0.98 -7.36
C PHE A 69 -18.68 -0.34 -6.73
N ARG A 70 -17.83 -1.37 -6.82
CA ARG A 70 -18.22 -2.76 -6.54
C ARG A 70 -17.32 -3.50 -5.55
N VAL A 71 -16.10 -3.03 -5.30
CA VAL A 71 -15.11 -3.80 -4.52
C VAL A 71 -14.55 -2.97 -3.38
N ILE A 72 -14.49 -3.57 -2.19
CA ILE A 72 -13.76 -3.06 -1.04
C ILE A 72 -12.69 -4.10 -0.70
N LEU A 73 -11.43 -3.67 -0.58
CA LEU A 73 -10.31 -4.50 -0.18
C LEU A 73 -9.80 -4.01 1.18
N SER A 74 -9.64 -4.90 2.14
CA SER A 74 -8.99 -4.61 3.41
C SER A 74 -7.71 -5.41 3.52
N THR A 75 -6.61 -4.71 3.78
CA THR A 75 -5.29 -5.34 3.99
C THR A 75 -5.30 -6.17 5.27
N HIS A 76 -5.97 -5.67 6.32
CA HIS A 76 -6.08 -6.36 7.60
C HIS A 76 -7.30 -5.89 8.41
N LYS A 77 -7.50 -6.49 9.59
CA LYS A 77 -8.69 -6.33 10.42
C LYS A 77 -8.76 -5.06 11.25
N HIS A 78 -7.65 -4.34 11.49
CA HIS A 78 -7.69 -3.20 12.40
C HIS A 78 -8.73 -2.17 11.96
N TRP A 79 -9.36 -1.56 12.96
CA TRP A 79 -10.58 -0.79 12.77
C TRP A 79 -10.38 0.44 11.89
N ASP A 80 -9.19 1.02 11.91
CA ASP A 80 -8.77 2.13 11.07
C ASP A 80 -8.42 1.73 9.62
N HIS A 81 -8.61 0.45 9.26
CA HIS A 81 -8.56 -0.09 7.90
C HIS A 81 -9.86 -0.81 7.47
N SER A 82 -10.65 -1.29 8.42
CA SER A 82 -11.84 -2.11 8.13
C SER A 82 -13.15 -1.56 8.71
N GLY A 83 -13.08 -0.55 9.58
CA GLY A 83 -14.21 -0.05 10.37
C GLY A 83 -15.32 0.61 9.54
N GLY A 84 -15.07 0.90 8.27
CA GLY A 84 -16.04 1.44 7.32
C GLY A 84 -16.65 0.41 6.39
N ASN A 85 -16.11 -0.82 6.32
CA ASN A 85 -16.51 -1.83 5.33
C ASN A 85 -18.03 -2.05 5.28
N ALA A 86 -18.65 -2.34 6.42
CA ALA A 86 -20.08 -2.63 6.50
C ALA A 86 -20.95 -1.42 6.10
N LYS A 87 -20.55 -0.21 6.52
CA LYS A 87 -21.30 1.03 6.26
C LYS A 87 -21.21 1.43 4.80
N LEU A 88 -20.00 1.47 4.24
CA LEU A 88 -19.79 1.81 2.83
C LEU A 88 -20.48 0.77 1.93
N LYS A 89 -20.35 -0.52 2.24
CA LYS A 89 -21.07 -1.59 1.52
C LYS A 89 -22.57 -1.31 1.46
N ALA A 90 -23.21 -1.07 2.61
CA ALA A 90 -24.65 -0.83 2.68
C ALA A 90 -25.07 0.43 1.89
N GLU A 91 -24.27 1.50 1.94
CA GLU A 91 -24.53 2.73 1.20
C GLU A 91 -24.42 2.52 -0.32
N LEU A 92 -23.41 1.77 -0.77
CA LEU A 92 -23.23 1.41 -2.18
C LEU A 92 -24.37 0.51 -2.70
N GLU A 93 -24.78 -0.50 -1.93
CA GLU A 93 -25.89 -1.40 -2.29
C GLU A 93 -27.24 -0.67 -2.33
N ALA A 94 -27.46 0.29 -1.43
CA ALA A 94 -28.64 1.16 -1.45
C ALA A 94 -28.69 2.07 -2.69
N MET A 95 -27.53 2.49 -3.20
CA MET A 95 -27.44 3.29 -4.43
C MET A 95 -27.54 2.45 -5.71
N ASN A 96 -27.22 1.15 -5.66
CA ASN A 96 -27.16 0.29 -6.85
C ASN A 96 -27.52 -1.18 -6.51
N SER A 97 -28.81 -1.45 -6.36
CA SER A 97 -29.35 -2.73 -5.85
C SER A 97 -29.20 -3.94 -6.78
N LEU A 98 -28.70 -3.77 -8.00
CA LEU A 98 -28.67 -4.83 -9.00
C LEU A 98 -27.43 -5.74 -8.91
N VAL A 99 -26.33 -5.28 -8.30
CA VAL A 99 -25.12 -6.10 -8.16
C VAL A 99 -24.50 -5.89 -6.78
N PRO A 100 -24.27 -6.97 -6.01
CA PRO A 100 -23.76 -6.89 -4.65
C PRO A 100 -22.34 -6.33 -4.62
N VAL A 101 -22.01 -5.65 -3.52
CA VAL A 101 -20.64 -5.17 -3.28
C VAL A 101 -19.84 -6.29 -2.63
N VAL A 102 -18.66 -6.55 -3.19
CA VAL A 102 -17.72 -7.56 -2.71
C VAL A 102 -16.76 -6.92 -1.72
N VAL A 103 -16.62 -7.52 -0.54
CA VAL A 103 -15.62 -7.13 0.46
C VAL A 103 -14.59 -8.25 0.56
N ILE A 104 -13.34 -7.90 0.30
CA ILE A 104 -12.19 -8.81 0.19
C ILE A 104 -11.26 -8.57 1.36
N GLY A 105 -10.79 -9.64 2.00
CA GLY A 105 -9.85 -9.58 3.12
C GLY A 105 -9.20 -10.93 3.37
N GLY A 106 -8.07 -10.92 4.06
CA GLY A 106 -7.33 -12.15 4.39
C GLY A 106 -8.20 -13.16 5.14
N ALA A 107 -8.19 -14.40 4.68
CA ALA A 107 -9.05 -15.47 5.21
C ALA A 107 -8.78 -15.81 6.69
N ASN A 108 -7.66 -15.34 7.23
CA ASN A 108 -7.19 -15.64 8.58
C ASN A 108 -7.26 -14.43 9.53
N ASP A 109 -7.86 -13.30 9.11
CA ASP A 109 -7.88 -12.07 9.91
C ASP A 109 -9.26 -11.68 10.46
N ASP A 110 -10.32 -12.41 10.12
CA ASP A 110 -11.70 -12.10 10.54
C ASP A 110 -12.11 -10.64 10.23
N VAL A 111 -11.67 -10.13 9.07
CA VAL A 111 -11.94 -8.76 8.65
C VAL A 111 -13.46 -8.50 8.60
N PRO A 112 -13.96 -7.42 9.22
CA PRO A 112 -15.37 -7.05 9.19
C PRO A 112 -15.99 -6.99 7.79
N ALA A 113 -17.17 -7.61 7.67
CA ALA A 113 -18.02 -7.62 6.48
C ALA A 113 -17.45 -8.30 5.21
N VAL A 114 -16.33 -9.03 5.32
CA VAL A 114 -15.78 -9.82 4.20
C VAL A 114 -16.81 -10.81 3.66
N THR A 115 -16.96 -10.79 2.33
CA THR A 115 -17.76 -11.76 1.57
C THR A 115 -16.89 -12.67 0.72
N GLN A 116 -15.63 -12.29 0.48
CA GLN A 116 -14.68 -13.06 -0.29
C GLN A 116 -13.35 -13.14 0.48
N PRO A 117 -13.15 -14.16 1.32
CA PRO A 117 -11.89 -14.39 2.00
C PRO A 117 -10.82 -14.86 0.99
N VAL A 118 -9.59 -14.35 1.13
CA VAL A 118 -8.48 -14.65 0.21
C VAL A 118 -7.23 -15.14 0.94
N ARG A 119 -6.33 -15.82 0.21
CA ARG A 119 -5.02 -16.31 0.65
C ARG A 119 -3.94 -16.02 -0.38
N GLU A 120 -2.69 -16.32 -0.06
CA GLU A 120 -1.54 -16.24 -0.97
C GLU A 120 -1.87 -16.81 -2.37
N GLY A 121 -1.57 -16.01 -3.40
CA GLY A 121 -1.69 -16.41 -4.80
C GLY A 121 -3.12 -16.33 -5.36
N ASP A 122 -4.13 -16.09 -4.53
CA ASP A 122 -5.48 -15.81 -5.02
C ASP A 122 -5.47 -14.56 -5.90
N ARG A 123 -6.34 -14.57 -6.91
CA ARG A 123 -6.54 -13.45 -7.83
C ARG A 123 -8.00 -13.06 -7.90
N VAL A 124 -8.24 -11.77 -7.80
CA VAL A 124 -9.57 -11.15 -7.91
C VAL A 124 -9.53 -10.04 -8.94
N GLN A 125 -10.69 -9.68 -9.48
CA GLN A 125 -10.78 -8.69 -10.55
C GLN A 125 -11.40 -7.38 -10.06
N VAL A 126 -10.87 -6.26 -10.52
CA VAL A 126 -11.50 -4.95 -10.44
C VAL A 126 -11.62 -4.43 -11.87
N GLY A 127 -12.76 -4.68 -12.51
CA GLY A 127 -12.90 -4.47 -13.94
C GLY A 127 -11.94 -5.39 -14.71
N GLU A 128 -11.07 -4.80 -15.54
CA GLU A 128 -10.01 -5.51 -16.27
C GLU A 128 -8.70 -5.65 -15.46
N LEU A 129 -8.60 -5.00 -14.30
CA LEU A 129 -7.41 -5.10 -13.44
C LEU A 129 -7.36 -6.42 -12.69
N SER A 130 -6.17 -7.01 -12.63
CA SER A 130 -5.88 -8.17 -11.77
C SER A 130 -5.34 -7.69 -10.44
N VAL A 131 -5.93 -8.20 -9.36
CA VAL A 131 -5.48 -8.01 -7.98
C VAL A 131 -4.96 -9.36 -7.49
N GLU A 132 -3.64 -9.46 -7.35
CA GLU A 132 -2.96 -10.64 -6.79
C GLU A 132 -2.75 -10.44 -5.28
N VAL A 133 -3.06 -11.48 -4.50
CA VAL A 133 -3.02 -11.48 -3.04
C VAL A 133 -1.71 -12.09 -2.56
N ILE A 134 -1.05 -11.42 -1.62
CA ILE A 134 0.20 -11.86 -1.00
C ILE A 134 -0.02 -11.89 0.52
N ASP A 135 0.05 -13.06 1.14
CA ASP A 135 0.00 -13.21 2.60
C ASP A 135 1.26 -12.57 3.22
N ALA A 136 1.05 -11.71 4.21
CA ALA A 136 2.10 -11.01 4.93
C ALA A 136 1.83 -10.99 6.45
N PRO A 137 1.60 -12.15 7.09
CA PRO A 137 1.31 -12.19 8.52
C PRO A 137 2.48 -11.59 9.30
N CYS A 138 2.18 -10.68 10.23
CA CYS A 138 3.09 -10.19 11.27
C CYS A 138 2.37 -9.12 12.09
N HIS A 139 2.01 -8.00 11.44
CA HIS A 139 1.23 -6.94 12.08
C HIS A 139 -0.13 -7.44 12.56
N THR A 140 -0.81 -8.22 11.72
CA THR A 140 -1.87 -9.13 12.12
C THR A 140 -1.65 -10.51 11.51
N ARG A 141 -2.29 -11.55 12.07
CA ARG A 141 -2.13 -12.94 11.60
C ARG A 141 -2.67 -13.19 10.19
N GLY A 142 -3.63 -12.40 9.72
CA GLY A 142 -4.19 -12.54 8.38
C GLY A 142 -3.95 -11.34 7.47
N HIS A 143 -2.93 -10.53 7.75
CA HIS A 143 -2.57 -9.39 6.90
C HIS A 143 -2.21 -9.87 5.48
N VAL A 144 -2.76 -9.19 4.47
CA VAL A 144 -2.46 -9.41 3.06
C VAL A 144 -2.08 -8.11 2.36
N LEU A 145 -1.19 -8.23 1.37
CA LEU A 145 -0.88 -7.19 0.42
C LEU A 145 -1.67 -7.42 -0.86
N TYR A 146 -2.08 -6.33 -1.52
CA TYR A 146 -2.73 -6.40 -2.83
C TYR A 146 -1.85 -5.82 -3.91
N LYS A 147 -1.43 -6.66 -4.85
CA LYS A 147 -0.64 -6.28 -6.02
C LYS A 147 -1.57 -6.12 -7.22
N VAL A 148 -1.81 -4.87 -7.63
CA VAL A 148 -2.76 -4.50 -8.67
C VAL A 148 -2.05 -4.06 -9.94
N HIS A 149 -2.42 -4.64 -11.07
CA HIS A 149 -1.90 -4.26 -12.38
C HIS A 149 -2.90 -4.58 -13.49
N HIS A 150 -2.70 -4.00 -14.66
CA HIS A 150 -3.47 -4.33 -15.85
C HIS A 150 -2.79 -5.48 -16.62
N PRO A 151 -3.41 -6.66 -16.78
CA PRO A 151 -2.74 -7.84 -17.36
C PRO A 151 -2.24 -7.65 -18.80
N GLN A 152 -2.97 -6.88 -19.60
CA GLN A 152 -2.63 -6.58 -21.01
C GLN A 152 -1.63 -5.42 -21.15
N HIS A 153 -1.36 -4.68 -20.08
CA HIS A 153 -0.46 -3.53 -20.06
C HIS A 153 0.48 -3.59 -18.85
N PRO A 154 1.24 -4.69 -18.66
CA PRO A 154 2.05 -4.89 -17.45
C PRO A 154 3.14 -3.82 -17.26
N ASN A 155 3.56 -3.16 -18.34
CA ASN A 155 4.58 -2.12 -18.33
C ASN A 155 4.05 -0.74 -17.88
N ASP A 156 2.72 -0.56 -17.76
CA ASP A 156 2.14 0.67 -17.21
C ASP A 156 2.40 0.81 -15.70
N GLY A 157 2.77 -0.30 -15.06
CA GLY A 157 3.21 -0.37 -13.67
C GLY A 157 2.26 -1.16 -12.77
N VAL A 158 2.61 -1.20 -11.49
CA VAL A 158 1.95 -1.99 -10.45
C VAL A 158 1.65 -1.09 -9.25
N ALA A 159 0.44 -1.18 -8.69
CA ALA A 159 0.12 -0.60 -7.40
C ALA A 159 0.19 -1.71 -6.33
N LEU A 160 1.05 -1.54 -5.33
CA LEU A 160 1.20 -2.48 -4.22
C LEU A 160 0.63 -1.84 -2.95
N PHE A 161 -0.55 -2.29 -2.54
CA PHE A 161 -1.17 -1.89 -1.28
C PHE A 161 -0.61 -2.74 -0.16
N THR A 162 0.06 -2.09 0.79
CA THR A 162 0.87 -2.78 1.82
C THR A 162 0.29 -2.69 3.21
N GLY A 163 -0.77 -1.89 3.40
CA GLY A 163 -1.36 -1.61 4.70
C GLY A 163 -0.28 -1.30 5.73
N ASP A 164 -0.38 -1.97 6.86
CA ASP A 164 0.57 -1.80 7.96
C ASP A 164 1.73 -2.80 7.96
N THR A 165 2.00 -3.48 6.84
CA THR A 165 3.21 -4.33 6.74
C THR A 165 4.43 -3.50 6.37
N VAL A 166 4.35 -2.71 5.29
CA VAL A 166 5.45 -1.86 4.79
C VAL A 166 4.98 -0.42 4.69
N PHE A 167 5.75 0.50 5.25
CA PHE A 167 5.59 1.94 5.04
C PHE A 167 6.72 2.47 4.16
N ILE A 168 6.64 3.72 3.70
CA ILE A 168 7.80 4.39 3.11
C ILE A 168 8.93 4.41 4.15
N ALA A 169 10.04 3.75 3.83
CA ALA A 169 11.20 3.56 4.67
C ALA A 169 10.98 2.79 6.00
N GLY A 170 9.82 2.16 6.17
CA GLY A 170 9.41 1.55 7.44
C GLY A 170 8.64 0.24 7.31
N ILE A 171 8.25 -0.29 8.45
CA ILE A 171 7.43 -1.49 8.65
C ILE A 171 6.45 -1.27 9.81
N GLY A 172 5.39 -2.06 9.89
CA GLY A 172 4.50 -2.03 11.06
C GLY A 172 5.03 -2.76 12.28
N ALA A 173 4.39 -2.46 13.41
CA ALA A 173 4.63 -3.15 14.67
C ALA A 173 4.24 -4.63 14.57
N PHE A 174 4.97 -5.48 15.29
CA PHE A 174 4.75 -6.94 15.31
C PHE A 174 3.68 -7.31 16.34
N PHE A 175 2.44 -6.87 16.16
CA PHE A 175 1.41 -7.11 17.18
C PHE A 175 1.00 -8.58 17.30
N GLU A 176 1.00 -9.35 16.19
CA GLU A 176 0.56 -10.74 16.18
C GLU A 176 1.54 -11.71 15.49
N GLY A 177 2.81 -11.33 15.41
CA GLY A 177 3.89 -12.14 14.83
C GLY A 177 5.24 -11.72 15.38
N ASP A 178 6.31 -12.13 14.69
CA ASP A 178 7.68 -11.85 15.10
C ASP A 178 8.58 -11.38 13.95
N GLU A 179 9.88 -11.19 14.21
CA GLU A 179 10.85 -10.74 13.22
C GLU A 179 10.98 -11.71 12.03
N ARG A 180 10.74 -13.01 12.24
CA ARG A 180 10.83 -14.02 11.18
C ARG A 180 9.65 -13.88 10.23
N ASP A 181 8.48 -13.58 10.77
CA ASP A 181 7.28 -13.31 10.00
C ASP A 181 7.45 -12.05 9.15
N MET A 182 7.98 -10.97 9.74
CA MET A 182 8.28 -9.75 8.99
C MET A 182 9.38 -9.99 7.93
N CYS A 183 10.45 -10.73 8.24
CA CYS A 183 11.47 -11.09 7.27
C CYS A 183 10.87 -11.76 6.03
N ARG A 184 9.97 -12.74 6.22
CA ARG A 184 9.29 -13.41 5.09
C ARG A 184 8.44 -12.45 4.26
N ALA A 185 7.68 -11.56 4.91
CA ALA A 185 6.89 -10.55 4.21
C ALA A 185 7.79 -9.61 3.38
N ILE A 186 8.91 -9.19 3.97
CA ILE A 186 9.91 -8.35 3.31
C ILE A 186 10.58 -9.05 2.12
N GLU A 187 10.93 -10.33 2.22
CA GLU A 187 11.44 -11.11 1.09
C GLU A 187 10.46 -11.14 -0.08
N LYS A 188 9.16 -11.38 0.20
CA LYS A 188 8.12 -11.37 -0.85
C LYS A 188 8.03 -10.01 -1.54
N VAL A 189 8.05 -8.91 -0.78
CA VAL A 189 8.02 -7.55 -1.34
C VAL A 189 9.29 -7.27 -2.16
N TYR A 190 10.46 -7.65 -1.66
CA TYR A 190 11.74 -7.42 -2.34
C TYR A 190 11.81 -8.19 -3.67
N HIS A 191 11.27 -9.42 -3.71
CA HIS A 191 11.34 -10.32 -4.85
C HIS A 191 10.08 -10.32 -5.73
N ILE A 192 9.13 -9.40 -5.52
CA ILE A 192 7.82 -9.38 -6.22
C ILE A 192 7.93 -9.34 -7.76
N ASN A 193 9.05 -8.82 -8.28
CA ASN A 193 9.35 -8.67 -9.70
C ASN A 193 10.54 -9.51 -10.16
N GLN A 194 10.95 -10.53 -9.39
CA GLN A 194 12.10 -11.36 -9.74
C GLN A 194 11.95 -12.01 -11.13
N ASP A 195 10.74 -12.41 -11.51
CA ASP A 195 10.45 -13.09 -12.77
C ASP A 195 10.71 -12.22 -14.01
N ASN A 196 10.74 -10.89 -13.84
CA ASN A 196 11.09 -9.93 -14.89
C ASN A 196 12.46 -9.28 -14.66
N ASN A 197 13.33 -9.92 -13.88
CA ASN A 197 14.65 -9.39 -13.49
C ASN A 197 14.56 -7.99 -12.86
N TYR A 198 13.52 -7.75 -12.05
CA TYR A 198 13.29 -6.48 -11.34
C TYR A 198 13.03 -5.27 -12.26
N ALA A 199 12.76 -5.50 -13.55
CA ALA A 199 12.48 -4.44 -14.53
C ALA A 199 11.28 -3.56 -14.14
N LEU A 200 10.33 -4.11 -13.39
CA LEU A 200 9.13 -3.39 -12.95
C LEU A 200 9.28 -2.67 -11.60
N ASP A 201 10.43 -2.73 -10.91
CA ASP A 201 10.59 -2.11 -9.59
C ASP A 201 10.41 -0.58 -9.62
N ALA A 202 10.88 0.07 -10.68
CA ALA A 202 10.76 1.53 -10.85
C ALA A 202 9.32 1.99 -11.16
N VAL A 203 8.46 1.07 -11.60
CA VAL A 203 7.04 1.31 -11.90
C VAL A 203 6.09 0.54 -10.98
N THR A 204 6.62 -0.07 -9.91
CA THR A 204 5.84 -0.63 -8.81
C THR A 204 5.77 0.41 -7.71
N PHE A 205 4.58 0.92 -7.40
CA PHE A 205 4.37 1.99 -6.42
C PHE A 205 3.75 1.44 -5.13
N VAL A 206 4.33 1.82 -3.99
CA VAL A 206 3.93 1.34 -2.66
C VAL A 206 2.91 2.30 -2.04
N PHE A 207 1.76 1.74 -1.65
CA PHE A 207 0.63 2.45 -1.02
C PHE A 207 0.38 1.89 0.39
N PRO A 208 0.98 2.51 1.43
CA PRO A 208 0.94 1.99 2.80
C PRO A 208 -0.19 2.55 3.65
N GLY A 209 -0.44 1.98 4.83
CA GLY A 209 -1.58 2.34 5.67
C GLY A 209 -1.60 3.78 6.23
N HIS A 210 -0.43 4.37 6.46
CA HIS A 210 -0.29 5.61 7.23
C HIS A 210 0.79 6.58 6.70
N GLU A 211 0.64 7.85 7.07
CA GLU A 211 1.61 8.93 6.87
C GLU A 211 2.73 8.92 7.93
N TYR A 212 3.51 7.83 7.98
CA TYR A 212 4.64 7.65 8.92
C TYR A 212 6.01 7.97 8.33
N THR A 213 6.06 8.38 7.06
CA THR A 213 7.27 8.61 6.27
C THR A 213 8.29 9.52 6.97
N ALA A 214 7.84 10.57 7.66
CA ALA A 214 8.75 11.51 8.33
C ALA A 214 9.62 10.84 9.40
N GLY A 215 9.04 9.97 10.23
CA GLY A 215 9.75 9.24 11.28
C GLY A 215 10.73 8.24 10.68
N PHE A 216 10.24 7.40 9.77
CA PHE A 216 11.05 6.35 9.14
C PHE A 216 12.18 6.87 8.25
N MET A 217 11.98 8.00 7.56
CA MET A 217 13.07 8.63 6.80
C MET A 217 14.13 9.24 7.73
N ASN A 218 13.74 9.74 8.90
CA ASN A 218 14.70 10.19 9.91
C ASN A 218 15.49 9.02 10.48
N PHE A 219 14.82 7.91 10.79
CA PHE A 219 15.48 6.66 11.18
C PHE A 219 16.47 6.19 10.12
N SER A 220 16.04 6.13 8.86
CA SER A 220 16.86 5.65 7.74
C SER A 220 18.11 6.51 7.54
N GLU A 221 17.99 7.84 7.56
CA GLU A 221 19.16 8.74 7.50
C GLU A 221 20.13 8.48 8.67
N ASN A 222 19.60 8.34 9.89
CA ASN A 222 20.41 8.20 11.09
C ASN A 222 21.09 6.82 11.17
N LYS A 223 20.44 5.75 10.71
CA LYS A 223 20.92 4.37 10.85
C LYS A 223 21.60 3.81 9.62
N PHE A 224 21.59 4.50 8.48
CA PHE A 224 22.29 4.04 7.29
C PHE A 224 23.79 3.83 7.58
N PRO A 225 24.37 2.65 7.30
CA PRO A 225 25.71 2.28 7.78
C PRO A 225 26.83 3.03 7.05
N ASP A 226 26.61 3.36 5.78
CA ASP A 226 27.61 3.99 4.92
C ASP A 226 27.44 5.51 4.87
N ARG A 227 28.42 6.23 5.40
CA ARG A 227 28.35 7.69 5.49
C ARG A 227 28.86 8.42 4.25
N VAL A 228 29.43 7.71 3.27
CA VAL A 228 30.02 8.29 2.05
C VAL A 228 29.34 7.83 0.75
N GLY A 229 28.46 6.83 0.80
CA GLY A 229 27.77 6.28 -0.37
C GLY A 229 26.60 7.11 -0.91
N ASP A 230 26.26 6.90 -2.18
CA ASP A 230 25.20 7.59 -2.91
C ASP A 230 23.80 7.41 -2.31
N ASP A 231 23.57 6.29 -1.62
CA ASP A 231 22.27 5.99 -0.99
C ASP A 231 21.97 6.93 0.19
N LEU A 232 22.96 7.36 0.97
CA LEU A 232 22.71 8.33 2.05
C LEU A 232 22.28 9.69 1.47
N SER A 233 22.93 10.13 0.39
CA SER A 233 22.56 11.34 -0.34
C SER A 233 21.15 11.23 -0.93
N PHE A 234 20.80 10.06 -1.47
CA PHE A 234 19.45 9.77 -1.95
C PHE A 234 18.41 9.81 -0.81
N ILE A 235 18.68 9.16 0.33
CA ILE A 235 17.79 9.16 1.52
C ILE A 235 17.55 10.60 1.99
N ARG A 236 18.59 11.44 2.07
CA ARG A 236 18.46 12.86 2.45
C ARG A 236 17.60 13.64 1.46
N ALA A 237 17.79 13.43 0.16
CA ALA A 237 17.00 14.08 -0.87
C ALA A 237 15.52 13.67 -0.80
N GLN A 238 15.23 12.37 -0.62
CA GLN A 238 13.87 11.88 -0.45
C GLN A 238 13.22 12.41 0.83
N LYS A 239 13.94 12.42 1.96
CA LYS A 239 13.46 13.00 3.23
C LYS A 239 13.03 14.45 3.05
N ALA A 240 13.86 15.26 2.37
CA ALA A 240 13.53 16.65 2.08
C ALA A 240 12.32 16.79 1.14
N LYS A 241 12.22 15.95 0.11
CA LYS A 241 11.08 15.90 -0.82
C LYS A 241 9.77 15.58 -0.10
N TYR A 242 9.75 14.52 0.73
CA TYR A 242 8.56 14.12 1.48
C TYR A 242 8.15 15.18 2.50
N ALA A 243 9.10 15.77 3.23
CA ALA A 243 8.82 16.86 4.16
C ALA A 243 8.21 18.08 3.45
N ALA A 244 8.68 18.40 2.24
CA ALA A 244 8.12 19.49 1.44
C ALA A 244 6.69 19.22 0.95
N ALA A 245 6.38 17.97 0.59
CA ALA A 245 5.02 17.54 0.22
C ALA A 245 4.06 17.66 1.42
N VAL A 246 4.42 17.04 2.55
CA VAL A 246 3.60 17.04 3.77
C VAL A 246 3.37 18.46 4.30
N LYS A 247 4.37 19.36 4.21
CA LYS A 247 4.22 20.77 4.59
C LYS A 247 3.13 21.50 3.79
N LYS A 248 2.88 21.09 2.54
CA LYS A 248 1.82 21.64 1.68
C LYS A 248 0.47 20.93 1.87
N GLY A 249 0.42 19.91 2.72
CA GLY A 249 -0.72 19.03 2.90
C GLY A 249 -0.78 17.86 1.93
N ASP A 250 0.18 17.74 1.02
CA ASP A 250 0.21 16.63 0.06
C ASP A 250 0.73 15.35 0.74
N PRO A 251 0.19 14.16 0.40
CA PRO A 251 0.71 12.89 0.89
C PRO A 251 2.17 12.68 0.50
N SER A 252 2.94 12.04 1.37
CA SER A 252 4.29 11.56 1.01
C SER A 252 4.26 10.36 0.05
N VAL A 253 3.12 9.65 0.02
CA VAL A 253 2.89 8.43 -0.76
C VAL A 253 2.40 8.72 -2.19
N PRO A 254 2.67 7.83 -3.16
CA PRO A 254 3.49 6.61 -3.04
C PRO A 254 5.00 6.85 -3.30
N SER A 255 5.84 5.93 -2.83
CA SER A 255 7.21 5.73 -3.34
C SER A 255 7.23 4.61 -4.38
N SER A 256 8.31 4.48 -5.17
CA SER A 256 8.52 3.28 -5.98
C SER A 256 9.23 2.18 -5.19
N LEU A 257 9.05 0.92 -5.55
CA LEU A 257 9.77 -0.19 -4.93
C LEU A 257 11.29 -0.06 -5.16
N ALA A 258 11.70 0.48 -6.31
CA ALA A 258 13.10 0.83 -6.56
C ALA A 258 13.64 1.86 -5.55
N ASP A 259 12.84 2.87 -5.16
CA ASP A 259 13.22 3.82 -4.11
C ASP A 259 13.30 3.12 -2.75
N GLU A 260 12.31 2.29 -2.40
CA GLU A 260 12.30 1.53 -1.13
C GLU A 260 13.51 0.61 -0.98
N LYS A 261 13.95 -0.06 -2.05
CA LYS A 261 15.18 -0.88 -2.04
C LYS A 261 16.45 -0.09 -1.73
N ARG A 262 16.39 1.24 -1.74
CA ARG A 262 17.49 2.12 -1.34
C ARG A 262 17.27 2.72 0.04
N GLN A 263 16.07 3.24 0.31
CA GLN A 263 15.77 4.05 1.49
C GLN A 263 15.20 3.28 2.67
N ASN A 264 14.59 2.11 2.46
CA ASN A 264 13.95 1.33 3.51
C ASN A 264 14.91 0.30 4.08
N LEU A 265 15.49 0.58 5.24
CA LEU A 265 16.49 -0.30 5.84
C LEU A 265 15.92 -1.66 6.22
N PHE A 266 14.62 -1.72 6.54
CA PHE A 266 13.93 -2.97 6.82
C PHE A 266 13.75 -3.78 5.54
N LEU A 267 13.30 -3.17 4.43
CA LEU A 267 13.20 -3.87 3.15
C LEU A 267 14.56 -4.43 2.70
N ARG A 268 15.65 -3.70 2.98
CA ARG A 268 17.01 -4.11 2.63
C ARG A 268 17.54 -5.28 3.43
N VAL A 269 16.86 -5.76 4.48
CA VAL A 269 17.29 -7.01 5.12
C VAL A 269 17.18 -8.22 4.18
N ALA A 270 16.37 -8.13 3.12
CA ALA A 270 16.30 -9.15 2.06
C ALA A 270 17.48 -9.09 1.06
N ASP A 271 18.37 -8.10 1.18
CA ASP A 271 19.61 -8.03 0.42
C ASP A 271 20.77 -8.61 1.27
N PRO A 272 21.32 -9.79 0.93
CA PRO A 272 22.42 -10.39 1.69
C PRO A 272 23.65 -9.47 1.83
N ALA A 273 23.95 -8.65 0.82
CA ALA A 273 25.07 -7.72 0.87
C ALA A 273 24.81 -6.58 1.87
N PHE A 274 23.56 -6.15 2.02
CA PHE A 274 23.20 -5.18 3.06
C PHE A 274 23.26 -5.78 4.46
N VAL A 275 22.81 -7.04 4.62
CA VAL A 275 22.94 -7.77 5.89
C VAL A 275 24.39 -7.86 6.33
N GLU A 276 25.28 -8.28 5.43
CA GLU A 276 26.74 -8.32 5.68
C GLU A 276 27.29 -6.94 6.05
N LYS A 277 26.89 -5.89 5.32
CA LYS A 277 27.35 -4.52 5.54
C LYS A 277 26.92 -3.94 6.90
N MET A 278 25.72 -4.30 7.38
CA MET A 278 25.23 -3.87 8.69
C MET A 278 25.96 -4.56 9.84
N ASN A 279 26.45 -5.79 9.62
CA ASN A 279 27.21 -6.58 10.59
C ASN A 279 26.52 -6.68 11.97
N GLN A 280 25.22 -6.98 11.96
CA GLN A 280 24.39 -7.19 13.16
C GLN A 280 23.84 -8.62 13.23
N GLY A 281 24.60 -9.59 12.71
CA GLY A 281 24.18 -10.99 12.62
C GLY A 281 23.48 -11.32 11.30
N ASN A 282 22.63 -12.35 11.34
CA ASN A 282 21.83 -12.78 10.19
C ASN A 282 20.62 -11.86 9.94
N MET A 283 19.81 -12.17 8.91
CA MET A 283 18.64 -11.37 8.53
C MET A 283 17.63 -11.14 9.68
N GLN A 284 17.34 -12.16 10.48
CA GLN A 284 16.37 -12.08 11.59
C GLN A 284 16.95 -11.24 12.74
N GLU A 285 18.22 -11.44 13.06
CA GLU A 285 18.94 -10.65 14.07
C GLU A 285 19.02 -9.17 13.66
N LEU A 286 19.29 -8.89 12.38
CA LEU A 286 19.29 -7.53 11.85
C LEU A 286 17.89 -6.92 11.85
N MET A 287 16.84 -7.66 11.47
CA MET A 287 15.46 -7.19 11.54
C MET A 287 15.11 -6.77 12.97
N LEU A 288 15.39 -7.63 13.95
CA LEU A 288 15.15 -7.35 15.36
C LEU A 288 16.00 -6.17 15.87
N HIS A 289 17.26 -6.05 15.44
CA HIS A 289 18.12 -4.92 15.75
C HIS A 289 17.52 -3.60 15.24
N LEU A 290 17.09 -3.55 13.98
CA LEU A 290 16.49 -2.36 13.39
C LEU A 290 15.15 -2.02 14.07
N TYR A 291 14.32 -3.03 14.31
CA TYR A 291 13.03 -2.88 14.97
C TYR A 291 13.16 -2.27 16.36
N ASN A 292 14.05 -2.83 17.20
CA ASN A 292 14.29 -2.32 18.56
C ASN A 292 14.99 -0.96 18.59
N ALA A 293 15.63 -0.55 17.50
CA ALA A 293 16.30 0.74 17.40
C ALA A 293 15.41 1.86 16.83
N CYS A 294 14.21 1.51 16.36
CA CYS A 294 13.24 2.42 15.78
C CYS A 294 12.21 2.82 16.86
N ASP A 295 12.51 3.89 17.59
CA ASP A 295 11.64 4.48 18.62
C ASP A 295 10.38 5.14 18.03
#